data_AF-A0A846BDS6-F1
#
_entry.id   AF-A0A846BDS6-F1
#
_cell.length_a   1.000
_cell.length_b   1.000
_cell.length_c   1.000
_cell.angle_alpha   90.00
_cell.angle_beta   90.00
_cell.angle_gamma   90.00
#
_symmetry.space_group_name_H-M   'P 1'
#
loop_
_entity.id
_entity.type
_entity.pdbx_description
1 polymer ?
#
loop_
_entity_poly.entity_id
_entity_poly.type
_entity_poly.pdbx_seq_one_letter_code
_entity_poly.pdbx_strand_id
1 'polypeptide(L)' 'MKLTQLLPDLQKRVFVLGVLSEPEKLKTALNQMTYEEIGKALANDCYYNTSELWGHELLKHNKPELARMIDSVKPFLFD' A
#
# COMPACT_ATOMS: atom_id res chain seq x y z
N MET A 1 -5.10 -8.49 12.19
CA MET A 1 -5.05 -7.60 13.37
C MET A 1 -6.20 -6.61 13.27
N LYS A 2 -7.10 -6.52 14.26
CA LYS A 2 -8.14 -5.48 14.26
C LYS A 2 -7.54 -4.19 14.82
N LEU A 3 -7.45 -3.13 14.01
CA LEU A 3 -6.91 -1.84 14.43
C LEU A 3 -7.70 -1.20 15.60
N THR A 4 -8.90 -1.71 15.90
CA THR A 4 -9.76 -1.27 17.02
C THR A 4 -9.14 -1.44 18.40
N GLN A 5 -8.04 -2.17 18.55
CA GLN A 5 -7.31 -2.33 19.81
C GLN A 5 -6.21 -1.28 20.03
N LEU A 6 -5.92 -0.43 19.02
CA LEU A 6 -4.97 0.68 19.17
C LEU A 6 -5.65 1.88 19.82
N LEU A 7 -4.89 2.71 20.53
CA LEU A 7 -5.36 4.02 20.98
C LEU A 7 -5.87 4.83 19.77
N PRO A 8 -6.96 5.62 19.89
CA PRO A 8 -7.55 6.34 18.76
C PRO A 8 -6.55 7.18 17.95
N ASP A 9 -5.57 7.79 18.60
CA ASP A 9 -4.55 8.61 17.92
C ASP A 9 -3.45 7.80 17.23
N LEU A 10 -3.28 6.53 17.60
CA LEU A 10 -2.44 5.60 16.85
C LEU A 10 -3.18 5.07 15.63
N GLN A 11 -4.48 4.79 15.74
CA GLN A 11 -5.29 4.34 14.59
C GLN A 11 -5.21 5.32 13.41
N LYS A 12 -5.20 6.63 13.71
CA LYS A 12 -5.07 7.68 12.69
C LYS A 12 -3.72 7.69 11.95
N ARG A 13 -2.67 7.09 12.52
CA ARG A 13 -1.27 7.15 12.00
C ARG A 13 -0.67 5.81 11.60
N VAL A 14 -1.37 4.71 11.86
CA VAL A 14 -0.97 3.36 11.42
C VAL A 14 -1.74 3.03 10.16
N PHE A 15 -1.01 2.65 9.10
CA PHE A 15 -1.59 2.25 7.82
C PHE A 15 -1.25 0.80 7.54
N VAL A 16 -2.23 0.00 7.12
CA VAL A 16 -2.00 -1.42 6.79
C VAL A 16 -2.34 -1.66 5.33
N LEU A 17 -1.31 -1.81 4.52
CA LEU A 17 -1.40 -2.15 3.10
C LEU A 17 -0.85 -3.56 2.89
N GLY A 18 -1.53 -4.38 2.10
CA GLY A 18 -1.12 -5.77 1.91
C GLY A 18 -1.72 -6.43 0.68
N VAL A 19 -1.31 -7.66 0.42
CA VAL A 19 -1.89 -8.48 -0.64
C VAL A 19 -3.19 -9.09 -0.14
N LEU A 20 -4.22 -9.18 -1.00
CA LEU A 20 -5.54 -9.72 -0.62
C LEU A 20 -5.50 -11.19 -0.21
N SER A 21 -4.51 -11.92 -0.71
CA SER A 21 -4.29 -13.34 -0.43
C SER A 21 -2.80 -13.57 -0.14
N GLU A 22 -2.17 -14.50 -0.85
CA GLU A 22 -0.76 -14.85 -0.64
C GLU A 22 0.18 -13.98 -1.51
N PRO A 23 1.34 -13.53 -0.99
CA PRO A 23 2.29 -12.71 -1.73
C PRO A 23 2.90 -13.43 -2.95
N GLU A 24 2.99 -14.77 -2.93
CA GLU A 24 3.48 -15.58 -4.04
C GLU A 24 2.57 -15.49 -5.28
N LYS A 25 1.25 -15.33 -5.07
CA LYS A 25 0.30 -15.13 -6.16
C LYS A 25 0.52 -13.77 -6.82
N LEU A 26 0.85 -12.75 -6.03
CA LEU A 26 1.19 -11.44 -6.57
C LEU A 26 2.48 -11.51 -7.38
N LYS A 27 3.55 -12.15 -6.88
CA LYS A 27 4.77 -12.36 -7.67
C LYS A 27 4.50 -13.04 -9.01
N THR A 28 3.68 -14.09 -8.99
CA THR A 28 3.33 -14.83 -10.20
C THR A 28 2.56 -13.97 -11.20
N ALA A 29 1.62 -13.15 -10.73
CA ALA A 29 0.87 -12.23 -11.58
C ALA A 29 1.73 -11.08 -12.15
N LEU A 30 2.82 -10.73 -11.46
CA LEU A 30 3.75 -9.68 -11.83
C LEU A 30 5.03 -10.22 -12.47
N ASN A 31 4.92 -11.27 -13.28
CA ASN A 31 6.05 -11.83 -14.05
C ASN A 31 7.29 -12.18 -13.20
N GLN A 32 7.07 -12.71 -11.99
CA GLN A 32 8.13 -13.13 -11.07
C GLN A 32 9.05 -12.01 -10.56
N MET A 33 8.58 -10.75 -10.55
CA MET A 33 9.25 -9.66 -9.84
C MET A 33 9.59 -10.06 -8.40
N THR A 34 10.74 -9.62 -7.90
CA THR A 34 11.14 -9.77 -6.50
C THR A 34 10.25 -8.93 -5.59
N TYR A 35 10.18 -9.27 -4.30
CA TYR A 35 9.40 -8.50 -3.33
C TYR A 35 9.92 -7.05 -3.20
N GLU A 36 11.22 -6.85 -3.35
CA GLU A 36 11.83 -5.52 -3.34
C GLU A 36 11.41 -4.69 -4.55
N GLU A 37 11.43 -5.26 -5.75
CA GLU A 37 10.96 -4.57 -6.97
C GLU A 37 9.48 -4.22 -6.89
N ILE A 38 8.64 -5.11 -6.36
CA ILE A 38 7.22 -4.86 -6.12
C ILE A 38 7.06 -3.69 -5.13
N GLY A 39 7.76 -3.75 -3.99
CA GLY A 39 7.71 -2.68 -2.99
C GLY A 39 8.14 -1.32 -3.56
N LYS A 40 9.22 -1.30 -4.35
CA LYS A 40 9.71 -0.09 -5.02
C LYS A 40 8.71 0.47 -6.04
N ALA A 41 8.09 -0.40 -6.84
CA ALA A 41 7.06 0.01 -7.79
C ALA A 41 5.83 0.60 -7.08
N LEU A 42 5.36 -0.03 -5.99
CA LEU A 42 4.25 0.49 -5.18
C LEU A 42 4.56 1.83 -4.52
N ALA A 43 5.79 2.02 -4.03
CA ALA A 43 6.25 3.28 -3.46
C ALA A 43 6.35 4.39 -4.52
N ASN A 44 6.85 4.06 -5.71
CA ASN A 44 6.88 5.00 -6.84
C ASN A 44 5.47 5.42 -7.25
N ASP A 45 4.52 4.48 -7.32
CA ASP A 45 3.12 4.81 -7.62
C ASP A 45 2.55 5.83 -6.62
N CYS A 46 2.86 5.65 -5.34
CA CYS A 46 2.47 6.58 -4.28
C CYS A 46 3.10 7.97 -4.49
N TYR A 47 4.40 8.03 -4.79
CA TYR A 47 5.11 9.30 -5.01
C TYR A 47 4.56 10.07 -6.21
N TYR A 48 4.47 9.43 -7.37
CA TYR A 48 4.02 10.04 -8.63
C TYR A 48 2.50 10.15 -8.77
N ASN A 49 1.73 9.70 -7.77
CA ASN A 49 0.27 9.70 -7.78
C ASN A 49 -0.33 8.90 -8.95
N THR A 50 0.31 7.79 -9.30
CA THR A 50 -0.18 6.80 -10.26
C THR A 50 -0.83 5.62 -9.54
N SER A 51 -1.54 4.78 -10.28
CA SER A 51 -2.21 3.59 -9.71
C SER A 51 -1.99 2.37 -10.58
N GLU A 52 -0.84 2.26 -11.24
CA GLU A 52 -0.56 1.17 -12.19
C GLU A 52 -0.57 -0.17 -11.46
N LEU A 53 0.29 -0.33 -10.46
CA LEU A 53 0.42 -1.57 -9.73
C LEU A 53 -0.66 -1.72 -8.67
N TRP A 54 -1.03 -0.62 -8.02
CA TRP A 54 -2.16 -0.59 -7.08
C TRP A 54 -3.51 -0.92 -7.73
N GLY A 55 -3.63 -0.80 -9.05
CA GLY A 55 -4.82 -1.18 -9.81
C GLY A 55 -5.04 -2.68 -9.92
N HIS A 56 -4.03 -3.50 -9.62
CA HIS A 56 -4.10 -4.95 -9.74
C HIS A 56 -5.16 -5.57 -8.80
N GLU A 57 -5.81 -6.66 -9.23
CA GLU A 57 -6.90 -7.31 -8.48
C GLU A 57 -6.54 -7.69 -7.04
N LEU A 58 -5.30 -8.12 -6.82
CA LEU A 58 -4.79 -8.47 -5.48
C LEU A 58 -4.42 -7.27 -4.61
N LEU A 59 -4.38 -6.05 -5.15
CA LEU A 59 -3.91 -4.84 -4.48
C LEU A 59 -4.96 -3.73 -4.40
N LYS A 60 -5.93 -3.68 -5.33
CA LYS A 60 -6.92 -2.60 -5.45
C LYS A 60 -7.81 -2.41 -4.22
N HIS A 61 -7.94 -3.43 -3.38
CA HIS A 61 -8.68 -3.35 -2.12
C HIS A 61 -8.04 -2.37 -1.12
N ASN A 62 -6.74 -2.08 -1.26
CA ASN A 62 -6.03 -1.12 -0.42
C ASN A 62 -6.35 0.34 -0.74
N LYS A 63 -7.04 0.64 -1.86
CA LYS A 63 -7.26 2.01 -2.34
C LYS A 63 -7.75 3.00 -1.25
N PRO A 64 -8.74 2.66 -0.39
CA PRO A 64 -9.18 3.58 0.67
C PRO A 64 -8.07 3.90 1.68
N GLU A 65 -7.30 2.88 2.09
CA GLU A 65 -6.22 3.03 3.06
C GLU A 65 -4.99 3.70 2.45
N LEU A 66 -4.69 3.43 1.19
CA LEU A 66 -3.65 4.09 0.42
C LEU A 66 -3.92 5.59 0.30
N ALA A 67 -5.16 5.99 -0.01
CA ALA A 67 -5.54 7.40 -0.06
C ALA A 67 -5.33 8.08 1.31
N ARG A 68 -5.79 7.43 2.39
CA ARG A 68 -5.58 7.93 3.76
C ARG A 68 -4.10 8.09 4.11
N MET A 69 -3.26 7.13 3.69
CA MET A 69 -1.81 7.19 3.87
C MET A 69 -1.20 8.35 3.10
N ILE A 70 -1.52 8.49 1.80
CA ILE A 70 -1.02 9.56 0.95
C ILE A 70 -1.33 10.94 1.53
N ASP A 71 -2.60 11.18 1.89
CA ASP A 71 -3.05 12.45 2.46
C ASP A 71 -2.36 12.76 3.80
N SER A 72 -2.07 11.72 4.58
CA SER A 72 -1.41 11.88 5.89
C SER A 72 0.10 12.11 5.75
N VAL A 73 0.75 11.42 4.80
CA VAL A 73 2.22 11.26 4.75
C VAL A 73 2.90 12.23 3.78
N LYS A 74 2.28 12.52 2.62
CA LYS A 74 2.89 13.42 1.64
C LYS A 74 3.27 14.79 2.19
N PRO A 75 2.44 15.48 3.00
CA PRO A 75 2.74 16.82 3.53
C PRO A 75 3.94 16.93 4.47
N PHE A 76 4.67 15.85 4.74
CA PHE A 76 5.86 15.94 5.60
C PHE A 76 7.03 15.05 5.17
N LEU A 77 6.84 14.07 4.28
CA LEU A 77 7.96 13.29 3.72
C LEU A 77 8.55 13.88 2.44
N PHE A 78 7.80 14.72 1.73
CA PHE A 78 8.20 15.26 0.42
C PHE A 78 8.11 16.78 0.33
N ASP A 79 7.98 17.43 1.50
CA ASP A 79 8.18 18.87 1.68
C ASP A 79 9.66 19.19 1.95
#